data_AF-A0A949IMC1-F1
#
_entry.id   AF-A0A949IMC1-F1
#
_cell.length_a   1.000
_cell.length_b   1.000
_cell.length_c   1.000
_cell.angle_alpha   90.00
_cell.angle_beta   90.00
_cell.angle_gamma   90.00
#
_symmetry.space_group_name_H-M   'P 1'
#
loop_
_entity.id
_entity.type
_entity.pdbx_description
1 polymer ?
#
loop_
_entity_poly.entity_id
_entity_poly.type
_entity_poly.pdbx_seq_one_letter_code
_entity_poly.pdbx_strand_id
1 'polypeptide(L)' 'MKVIFACIHNAGRSQMAAAFFNKYADGSKAQALSAGTQPADEVHDSVLQ' A
#
# COMPACT_ATOMS: atom_id res chain seq x y z
N MET A 1 -14.57 6.84 0.97
CA MET A 1 -14.46 5.41 0.60
C MET A 1 -13.11 4.86 1.05
N LYS A 2 -13.01 3.59 1.46
CA LYS A 2 -11.72 2.95 1.74
C LYS A 2 -11.42 1.86 0.72
N VAL A 3 -10.17 1.77 0.28
CA VAL A 3 -9.67 0.76 -0.67
C VAL A 3 -8.52 0.00 0.00
N ILE A 4 -8.49 -1.32 -0.14
CA ILE A 4 -7.38 -2.15 0.35
C ILE A 4 -6.63 -2.72 -0.85
N PHE A 5 -5.33 -2.49 -0.90
CA PHE A 5 -4.41 -3.21 -1.76
C PHE A 5 -3.76 -4.34 -0.97
N ALA A 6 -4.00 -5.58 -1.38
CA ALA A 6 -3.47 -6.76 -0.70
C ALA A 6 -2.45 -7.49 -1.57
N CYS A 7 -1.32 -7.88 -0.98
CA CYS A 7 -0.39 -8.85 -1.56
C CYS A 7 0.06 -9.84 -0.48
N ILE A 8 0.96 -10.78 -0.77
CA ILE A 8 1.37 -11.79 0.23
C ILE A 8 2.14 -11.11 1.38
N HIS A 9 3.25 -10.44 1.06
CA HIS A 9 4.21 -9.96 2.06
C HIS A 9 3.97 -8.56 2.61
N ASN A 10 3.02 -7.81 2.05
CA ASN A 10 2.84 -6.39 2.36
C ASN A 10 4.12 -5.51 2.37
N ALA A 11 5.12 -5.88 1.56
CA ALA A 11 6.44 -5.22 1.55
C ALA A 11 6.83 -4.63 0.18
N GLY A 12 5.93 -4.73 -0.80
CA GLY A 12 6.20 -4.39 -2.19
C GLY A 12 5.00 -3.76 -2.88
N ARG A 13 4.37 -4.54 -3.77
CA ARG A 13 3.27 -4.10 -4.64
C ARG A 13 2.12 -3.41 -3.90
N SER A 14 1.65 -3.96 -2.77
CA SER A 14 0.55 -3.37 -2.00
C SER A 14 0.93 -2.03 -1.38
N GLN A 15 2.16 -1.90 -0.88
CA GLN A 15 2.70 -0.66 -0.31
C GLN A 15 2.81 0.42 -1.38
N MET A 16 3.43 0.10 -2.52
CA MET A 16 3.55 1.02 -3.64
C MET A 16 2.16 1.47 -4.14
N ALA A 17 1.23 0.52 -4.33
CA ALA A 17 -0.11 0.84 -4.83
C ALA A 17 -0.88 1.76 -3.86
N ALA A 18 -0.83 1.48 -2.55
CA ALA A 18 -1.48 2.33 -1.55
C ALA A 18 -0.83 3.73 -1.49
N ALA A 19 0.51 3.81 -1.55
CA ALA A 19 1.22 5.09 -1.57
C ALA A 19 0.89 5.91 -2.81
N PHE A 20 0.93 5.31 -4.01
CA PHE A 20 0.56 5.99 -5.25
C PHE A 20 -0.90 6.42 -5.26
N PHE A 21 -1.81 5.57 -4.80
CA PHE A 21 -3.22 5.93 -4.70
C PHE A 21 -3.42 7.14 -3.78
N ASN A 22 -2.84 7.11 -2.58
CA ASN A 22 -2.97 8.22 -1.61
C ASN A 22 -2.27 9.50 -2.09
N LYS A 23 -1.26 9.41 -2.95
CA LYS A 23 -0.58 10.56 -3.54
C LYS A 23 -1.43 11.28 -4.60
N TYR A 24 -2.22 10.54 -5.38
CA TYR A 24 -2.92 11.09 -6.54
C TYR A 24 -4.44 11.19 -6.38
N ALA A 25 -5.04 10.38 -5.49
CA ALA A 25 -6.47 10.44 -5.23
C ALA A 25 -6.82 11.65 -4.36
N ASP A 26 -8.03 12.17 -4.55
CA ASP A 26 -8.63 13.14 -3.63
C ASP A 26 -8.91 12.44 -2.28
N GLY A 27 -8.11 12.80 -1.27
CA GLY A 27 -8.17 12.21 0.06
C GLY A 27 -9.49 12.41 0.80
N SER A 28 -10.33 13.38 0.37
CA SER A 28 -11.68 13.56 0.92
C SER A 28 -12.67 12.51 0.38
N LYS A 29 -12.40 11.94 -0.79
CA LYS A 29 -13.27 10.97 -1.47
C LYS A 29 -12.85 9.54 -1.20
N ALA A 30 -11.54 9.26 -1.23
CA ALA A 30 -11.02 7.91 -1.05
C ALA A 30 -9.66 7.90 -0.36
N GLN A 31 -9.44 6.85 0.43
CA GLN A 31 -8.15 6.56 1.06
C GLN A 31 -7.80 5.08 0.86
N ALA A 32 -6.54 4.81 0.57
CA ALA A 32 -6.00 3.47 0.44
C ALA A 32 -5.30 2.99 1.71
N LEU A 33 -5.44 1.69 1.97
CA LEU A 33 -4.72 0.90 2.95
C LEU A 33 -3.96 -0.22 2.23
N SER A 34 -2.86 -0.69 2.82
CA SER A 34 -2.10 -1.86 2.36
C SER A 34 -2.23 -3.01 3.36
N ALA A 35 -2.24 -4.25 2.86
CA ALA A 35 -2.35 -5.44 3.69
C ALA A 35 -1.57 -6.63 3.09
N GLY A 36 -1.31 -7.64 3.93
CA GLY A 36 -0.84 -8.93 3.44
C GLY A 36 -1.16 -10.11 4.33
N THR A 37 -1.19 -11.29 3.71
CA THR A 37 -1.58 -12.54 4.37
C THR A 37 -0.42 -13.18 5.14
N GLN A 38 0.82 -12.90 4.74
CA GLN A 38 2.04 -13.33 5.39
C GLN A 38 3.04 -12.16 5.37
N PRO A 39 2.85 -11.13 6.22
CA PRO A 39 3.71 -9.94 6.19
C PRO A 39 5.19 -10.28 6.34
N ALA A 40 6.05 -9.62 5.55
CA ALA A 40 7.48 -9.64 5.80
C ALA A 40 7.83 -8.72 6.99
N ASP A 41 9.03 -8.90 7.54
CA ASP A 41 9.51 -8.12 8.68
C ASP A 41 9.66 -6.62 8.36
N GLU A 42 9.98 -6.30 7.11
CA GLU A 42 10.19 -4.94 6.64
C GLU A 42 9.70 -4.72 5.20
N VAL A 43 9.47 -3.46 4.84
CA VAL A 43 9.19 -3.05 3.47
C VAL A 43 10.50 -3.11 2.67
N HIS A 44 10.45 -3.62 1.44
CA HIS A 44 11.64 -3.69 0.59
C HIS A 44 12.28 -2.30 0.41
N ASP A 45 13.60 -2.19 0.53
CA ASP A 45 14.33 -0.92 0.39
C ASP A 45 14.00 -0.15 -0.90
N SER A 46 13.77 -0.86 -1.99
CA SER A 46 13.41 -0.25 -3.28
C SER A 46 12.04 0.45 -3.29
N VAL A 47 11.22 0.25 -2.26
CA VAL A 47 9.90 0.86 -2.07
C VAL A 47 9.96 2.10 -1.16
N LEU A 48 11.02 2.26 -0.37
CA LEU A 48 11.18 3.36 0.60
C LEU A 48 11.69 4.68 -0.01
N GLN A 49 11.75 4.76 -1.34
CA GLN A 49 12.30 5.90 -2.10
C GLN A 49 11.32 7.09 -2.20
#